data_AF-A0A1W1VST4-F1
#
_entry.id   AF-A0A1W1VST4-F1
#
_cell.length_a   1.000
_cell.length_b   1.000
_cell.length_c   1.000
_cell.angle_alpha   90.00
_cell.angle_beta   90.00
_cell.angle_gamma   90.00
#
_symmetry.space_group_name_H-M   'P 1'
#
loop_
_entity.id
_entity.type
_entity.pdbx_description
1 polymer ?
#
loop_
_entity_poly.entity_id
_entity_poly.type
_entity_poly.pdbx_seq_one_letter_code
_entity_poly.pdbx_strand_id
1 'polypeptide(L)'
;MKFSQVIDDIKCLVGMKLNSIRPGAEITIIEVDEEHGRILVQAKSGEVKSRPFQEIRRIWDELCKKPAVHVESVLYGSGSSRNQPETILANLPYIEWFRYNKKKHIAFVGQATHPPGTLKEMDPVQAEKIKAKLRGAASPVVTSEVVVVTSDVRGVSQALESVAGTRAEPLAPGVYKHECGGTRVFLVAGSSLPGVKEGTYAVIRSPHKPEGGVVVQLGGRTFHVVCAGGLYLMVEAGKMRLE
;
A
#
# COMPACT_ATOMS: atom_id res chain seq x y z
N MET A 1 -9.04 -3.87 11.71
CA MET A 1 -10.13 -4.84 11.96
C MET A 1 -9.59 -5.98 12.82
N LYS A 2 -10.30 -6.35 13.88
CA LYS A 2 -9.83 -7.39 14.83
C LYS A 2 -10.15 -8.79 14.28
N PHE A 3 -9.36 -9.79 14.66
CA PHE A 3 -9.59 -11.17 14.20
C PHE A 3 -10.97 -11.73 14.62
N SER A 4 -11.50 -11.35 15.77
CA SER A 4 -12.85 -11.75 16.20
C SER A 4 -13.92 -11.32 15.20
N GLN A 5 -13.81 -10.11 14.64
CA GLN A 5 -14.73 -9.61 13.62
C GLN A 5 -14.67 -10.47 12.35
N VAL A 6 -13.47 -10.95 11.98
CA VAL A 6 -13.32 -11.87 10.83
C VAL A 6 -14.02 -13.19 11.09
N ILE A 7 -13.96 -13.73 12.31
CA ILE A 7 -14.70 -14.94 12.67
C ILE A 7 -16.21 -14.70 12.63
N ASP A 8 -16.68 -13.56 13.12
CA ASP A 8 -18.10 -13.18 13.04
C ASP A 8 -18.57 -13.06 11.59
N ASP A 9 -17.76 -12.48 10.71
CA ASP A 9 -18.07 -12.38 9.28
C ASP A 9 -18.04 -13.76 8.59
N ILE A 10 -17.18 -14.68 9.03
CA ILE A 10 -17.18 -16.07 8.55
C ILE A 10 -18.45 -16.81 9.01
N LYS A 11 -19.01 -16.52 10.20
CA LYS A 11 -20.30 -17.11 10.62
C LYS A 11 -21.44 -16.73 9.68
N CYS A 12 -21.42 -15.51 9.15
CA CYS A 12 -22.39 -15.06 8.15
C CYS A 12 -22.31 -15.85 6.83
N LEU A 13 -21.27 -16.66 6.62
CA LEU A 13 -21.10 -17.53 5.46
C LEU A 13 -21.57 -18.99 5.72
N VAL A 14 -22.00 -19.33 6.93
CA VAL A 14 -22.50 -20.67 7.26
C VAL A 14 -23.70 -21.02 6.37
N GLY A 15 -23.70 -22.23 5.82
CA GLY A 15 -24.68 -22.72 4.86
C GLY A 15 -24.48 -22.23 3.42
N MET A 16 -23.59 -21.27 3.18
CA MET A 16 -23.30 -20.78 1.83
C MET A 16 -22.29 -21.67 1.12
N LYS A 17 -22.53 -21.90 -0.18
CA LYS A 17 -21.55 -22.52 -1.08
C LYS A 17 -20.56 -21.45 -1.56
N LEU A 18 -19.33 -21.55 -1.11
CA LEU A 18 -18.25 -20.61 -1.40
C LEU A 18 -17.58 -20.93 -2.74
N ASN A 19 -17.35 -19.88 -3.52
CA ASN A 19 -16.68 -19.99 -4.80
C ASN A 19 -15.16 -20.08 -4.58
N SER A 20 -14.51 -21.06 -5.19
CA SER A 20 -13.05 -21.22 -5.07
C SER A 20 -12.35 -20.55 -6.25
N ILE A 21 -11.24 -19.83 -5.99
CA ILE A 21 -10.41 -19.22 -7.04
C ILE A 21 -9.85 -20.30 -7.97
N ARG A 22 -9.62 -21.53 -7.46
CA ARG A 22 -9.39 -22.71 -8.29
C ARG A 22 -10.74 -23.32 -8.67
N PRO A 23 -11.11 -23.39 -9.96
CA PRO A 23 -12.36 -24.02 -10.37
C PRO A 23 -12.46 -25.48 -9.89
N GLY A 24 -13.64 -25.88 -9.41
CA GLY A 24 -13.94 -27.25 -9.01
C GLY A 24 -13.57 -27.60 -7.56
N ALA A 25 -13.06 -26.65 -6.79
CA ALA A 25 -12.68 -26.83 -5.39
C ALA A 25 -13.55 -26.00 -4.43
N GLU A 26 -14.82 -25.79 -4.81
CA GLU A 26 -15.83 -25.12 -4.00
C GLU A 26 -16.09 -25.89 -2.69
N ILE A 27 -16.45 -25.15 -1.64
CA ILE A 27 -16.77 -25.70 -0.32
C ILE A 27 -18.03 -25.05 0.24
N THR A 28 -18.67 -25.72 1.19
CA THR A 28 -19.75 -25.14 2.01
C THR A 28 -19.28 -25.06 3.45
N ILE A 29 -19.49 -23.92 4.12
CA ILE A 29 -19.25 -23.83 5.57
C ILE A 29 -20.42 -24.48 6.28
N ILE A 30 -20.16 -25.53 7.04
CA ILE A 30 -21.18 -26.23 7.82
C ILE A 30 -21.37 -25.52 9.17
N GLU A 31 -20.27 -25.17 9.83
CA GLU A 31 -20.28 -24.67 11.19
C GLU A 31 -19.01 -23.87 11.50
N VAL A 32 -19.15 -22.87 12.37
CA VAL A 32 -18.04 -22.19 13.04
C VAL A 32 -18.12 -22.53 14.52
N ASP A 33 -17.27 -23.46 14.96
CA ASP A 33 -17.19 -23.97 16.33
C ASP A 33 -16.17 -23.12 17.10
N GLU A 34 -16.67 -22.08 17.76
CA GLU A 34 -15.83 -21.15 18.53
C GLU A 34 -15.26 -21.77 19.80
N GLU A 35 -15.99 -22.71 20.41
CA GLU A 35 -15.56 -23.41 21.62
C GLU A 35 -14.27 -24.18 21.38
N HIS A 36 -14.19 -24.90 20.25
CA HIS A 36 -13.01 -25.67 19.86
C HIS A 36 -12.10 -24.92 18.87
N GLY A 37 -12.44 -23.67 18.52
CA GLY A 37 -11.64 -22.81 17.64
C GLY A 37 -11.43 -23.36 16.24
N ARG A 38 -12.48 -23.85 15.58
CA ARG A 38 -12.41 -24.50 14.26
C ARG A 38 -13.62 -24.20 13.38
N ILE A 39 -13.43 -24.36 12.07
CA ILE A 39 -14.48 -24.23 11.05
C ILE A 39 -14.67 -25.59 10.40
N LEU A 40 -15.89 -26.09 10.35
CA LEU A 40 -16.23 -27.30 9.61
C LEU A 40 -16.65 -26.93 8.19
N VAL A 41 -16.00 -27.55 7.21
CA VAL A 41 -16.27 -27.30 5.79
C VAL A 41 -16.55 -28.61 5.07
N GLN A 42 -17.57 -28.60 4.21
CA GLN A 42 -17.84 -29.70 3.30
C GLN A 42 -17.19 -29.39 1.95
N ALA A 43 -16.33 -30.28 1.47
CA ALA A 43 -15.81 -30.21 0.12
C ALA A 43 -16.90 -30.61 -0.90
N LYS A 44 -16.74 -30.21 -2.16
CA LYS A 44 -17.60 -30.66 -3.26
C LYS A 44 -17.77 -32.18 -3.37
N SER A 45 -16.78 -32.96 -2.91
CA SER A 45 -16.85 -34.44 -2.85
C SER A 45 -17.79 -34.97 -1.76
N GLY A 46 -18.34 -34.11 -0.90
CA GLY A 46 -19.11 -34.48 0.29
C GLY A 46 -18.26 -34.68 1.54
N GLU A 47 -16.93 -34.75 1.41
CA GLU A 47 -16.00 -34.94 2.53
C GLU A 47 -16.02 -33.72 3.48
N VAL A 48 -16.22 -33.97 4.77
CA VAL A 48 -16.17 -32.94 5.81
C VAL A 48 -14.76 -32.82 6.37
N LYS A 49 -14.24 -31.59 6.44
CA LYS A 49 -12.91 -31.28 6.98
C LYS A 49 -13.02 -30.20 8.03
N SER A 50 -12.15 -30.28 9.04
CA SER A 50 -11.99 -29.24 10.05
C SER A 50 -10.83 -28.31 9.68
N ARG A 51 -11.02 -27.00 9.89
CA ARG A 51 -10.01 -25.96 9.70
C ARG A 51 -9.83 -25.17 11.00
N PRO A 52 -8.68 -25.28 11.68
CA PRO A 52 -8.47 -24.56 12.92
C PRO A 52 -8.38 -23.04 12.67
N PHE A 53 -8.90 -22.24 13.61
CA PHE A 53 -8.83 -20.77 13.55
C PHE A 53 -7.39 -20.27 13.44
N GLN A 54 -6.41 -21.03 13.93
CA GLN A 54 -5.01 -20.68 13.80
C GLN A 54 -4.55 -20.56 12.34
N GLU A 55 -5.08 -21.39 11.41
CA GLU A 55 -4.79 -21.26 9.98
C GLU A 55 -5.32 -19.92 9.43
N ILE A 56 -6.58 -19.60 9.74
CA ILE A 56 -7.23 -18.35 9.33
C ILE A 56 -6.50 -17.15 9.92
N ARG A 57 -6.15 -17.20 11.21
CA ARG A 57 -5.43 -16.14 11.92
C ARG A 57 -4.07 -15.86 11.29
N ARG A 58 -3.28 -16.90 10.99
CA ARG A 58 -1.97 -16.73 10.34
C ARG A 58 -2.09 -16.00 9.01
N ILE A 59 -3.07 -16.38 8.18
CA ILE A 59 -3.30 -15.71 6.89
C ILE A 59 -3.76 -14.26 7.11
N TRP A 60 -4.70 -14.04 8.04
CA TRP A 60 -5.22 -12.71 8.37
C TRP A 60 -4.13 -11.76 8.90
N ASP A 61 -3.28 -12.23 9.81
CA ASP A 61 -2.17 -11.45 10.35
C ASP A 61 -1.18 -11.05 9.24
N GLU A 62 -0.95 -11.93 8.25
CA GLU A 62 -0.14 -11.60 7.09
C GLU A 62 -0.83 -10.63 6.13
N LEU A 63 -2.16 -10.75 5.93
CA LEU A 63 -2.95 -9.79 5.16
C LEU A 63 -2.96 -8.39 5.78
N CYS A 64 -2.84 -8.29 7.11
CA CYS A 64 -2.71 -7.02 7.80
C CYS A 64 -1.34 -6.35 7.62
N LYS A 65 -0.29 -7.13 7.31
CA LYS A 65 1.09 -6.65 7.18
C LYS A 65 1.54 -6.44 5.73
N LYS A 66 1.00 -7.24 4.81
CA LYS A 66 1.43 -7.32 3.41
C LYS A 66 0.33 -6.82 2.48
N PRO A 67 0.70 -6.22 1.34
CA PRO A 67 -0.28 -5.73 0.37
C PRO A 67 -1.10 -6.86 -0.26
N ALA A 68 -0.56 -8.08 -0.33
CA ALA A 68 -1.29 -9.29 -0.64
C ALA A 68 -0.54 -10.52 -0.12
N VAL A 69 -1.24 -11.65 -0.05
CA VAL A 69 -0.73 -12.90 0.50
C VAL A 69 -0.96 -14.04 -0.47
N HIS A 70 0.09 -14.81 -0.73
CA HIS A 70 -0.01 -16.15 -1.29
C HIS A 70 -0.21 -17.15 -0.15
N VAL A 71 -1.44 -17.66 0.03
CA VAL A 71 -1.83 -18.47 1.20
C VAL A 71 -0.94 -19.70 1.38
N GLU A 72 -0.53 -20.33 0.28
CA GLU A 72 0.32 -21.52 0.33
C GLU A 72 1.68 -21.25 0.99
N SER A 73 2.27 -20.08 0.78
CA SER A 73 3.53 -19.69 1.44
C SER A 73 3.39 -19.40 2.92
N VAL A 74 2.19 -19.02 3.40
CA VAL A 74 1.94 -18.74 4.82
C VAL A 74 1.79 -20.03 5.63
N LEU A 75 1.22 -21.07 5.01
CA LEU A 75 0.92 -22.34 5.66
C LEU A 75 2.00 -23.43 5.45
N TYR A 76 3.19 -23.05 4.94
CA TYR A 76 4.45 -23.84 4.79
C TYR A 76 4.28 -25.37 4.63
N GLY A 77 4.28 -25.89 3.39
CA GLY A 77 4.30 -27.35 3.09
C GLY A 77 3.71 -27.69 1.70
N SER A 78 3.11 -28.87 1.51
CA SER A 78 2.46 -29.28 0.24
C SER A 78 1.05 -29.87 0.50
N GLY A 79 0.04 -29.49 -0.28
CA GLY A 79 -1.27 -30.17 -0.23
C GLY A 79 -2.52 -29.36 -0.66
N SER A 80 -3.50 -30.08 -1.20
CA SER A 80 -4.81 -29.58 -1.70
C SER A 80 -5.74 -29.00 -0.62
N SER A 81 -5.45 -29.25 0.66
CA SER A 81 -6.25 -28.78 1.82
C SER A 81 -6.22 -27.26 2.03
N ARG A 82 -5.17 -26.58 1.55
CA ARG A 82 -4.94 -25.13 1.74
C ARG A 82 -5.84 -24.24 0.90
N ASN A 83 -6.44 -24.83 -0.13
CA ASN A 83 -7.43 -24.12 -0.91
C ASN A 83 -8.64 -23.75 -0.05
N GLN A 84 -8.91 -24.48 1.05
CA GLN A 84 -10.08 -24.22 1.89
C GLN A 84 -9.91 -22.94 2.74
N PRO A 85 -8.82 -22.73 3.51
CA PRO A 85 -8.56 -21.43 4.14
C PRO A 85 -8.56 -20.25 3.16
N GLU A 86 -7.94 -20.43 1.98
CA GLU A 86 -7.97 -19.41 0.92
C GLU A 86 -9.39 -19.12 0.46
N THR A 87 -10.20 -20.15 0.22
CA THR A 87 -11.59 -20.01 -0.23
C THR A 87 -12.45 -19.34 0.82
N ILE A 88 -12.32 -19.69 2.10
CA ILE A 88 -13.04 -19.05 3.21
C ILE A 88 -12.77 -17.54 3.19
N LEU A 89 -11.49 -17.14 3.19
CA LEU A 89 -11.12 -15.73 3.25
C LEU A 89 -11.46 -14.97 1.97
N ALA A 90 -11.26 -15.56 0.79
CA ALA A 90 -11.53 -14.91 -0.49
C ALA A 90 -13.02 -14.62 -0.73
N ASN A 91 -13.93 -15.25 0.03
CA ASN A 91 -15.36 -15.02 -0.07
C ASN A 91 -15.89 -13.97 0.94
N LEU A 92 -14.99 -13.36 1.72
CA LEU A 92 -15.33 -12.22 2.57
C LEU A 92 -15.39 -10.94 1.72
N PRO A 93 -16.38 -10.05 1.93
CA PRO A 93 -16.63 -8.87 1.07
C PRO A 93 -15.44 -7.93 0.84
N TYR A 94 -14.48 -7.93 1.75
CA TYR A 94 -13.32 -7.04 1.77
C TYR A 94 -12.01 -7.73 1.36
N ILE A 95 -12.11 -8.92 0.75
CA ILE A 95 -10.97 -9.66 0.22
C ILE A 95 -11.14 -9.83 -1.28
N GLU A 96 -10.24 -9.26 -2.07
CA GLU A 96 -10.18 -9.49 -3.51
C GLU A 96 -8.99 -10.41 -3.85
N TRP A 97 -9.03 -11.07 -5.01
CA TRP A 97 -7.94 -11.95 -5.46
C TRP A 97 -7.37 -11.53 -6.81
N PHE A 98 -6.12 -11.91 -7.07
CA PHE A 98 -5.47 -11.72 -8.37
C PHE A 98 -4.34 -12.73 -8.57
N ARG A 99 -3.75 -12.76 -9.77
CA ARG A 99 -2.57 -13.58 -10.07
C ARG A 99 -1.30 -12.74 -10.14
N TYR A 100 -0.25 -13.22 -9.46
CA TYR A 100 1.09 -12.67 -9.52
C TYR A 100 2.11 -13.81 -9.60
N ASN A 101 3.06 -13.74 -10.52
CA ASN A 101 4.02 -14.81 -10.82
C ASN A 101 3.36 -16.18 -11.01
N LYS A 102 2.27 -16.22 -11.79
CA LYS A 102 1.44 -17.42 -12.06
C LYS A 102 0.76 -18.04 -10.83
N LYS A 103 0.85 -17.39 -9.65
CA LYS A 103 0.27 -17.85 -8.39
C LYS A 103 -0.88 -16.96 -7.94
N LYS A 104 -1.89 -17.58 -7.32
CA LYS A 104 -3.03 -16.87 -6.71
C LYS A 104 -2.58 -16.12 -5.46
N HIS A 105 -3.05 -14.89 -5.32
CA HIS A 105 -2.88 -14.06 -4.14
C HIS A 105 -4.23 -13.48 -3.75
N ILE A 106 -4.43 -13.29 -2.45
CA ILE A 106 -5.57 -12.57 -1.88
C ILE A 106 -5.07 -11.28 -1.22
N ALA A 107 -5.88 -10.23 -1.25
CA ALA A 107 -5.55 -8.92 -0.71
C ALA A 107 -6.71 -8.36 0.12
N PHE A 108 -6.39 -7.77 1.26
CA PHE A 108 -7.36 -7.06 2.08
C PHE A 108 -7.52 -5.62 1.56
N VAL A 109 -8.73 -5.28 1.09
CA VAL A 109 -9.01 -3.97 0.48
C VAL A 109 -9.68 -2.98 1.43
N GLY A 110 -9.98 -3.39 2.67
CA GLY A 110 -10.44 -2.50 3.75
C GLY A 110 -11.91 -2.08 3.70
N GLN A 111 -12.62 -2.38 2.62
CA GLN A 111 -14.04 -2.06 2.43
C GLN A 111 -14.77 -3.20 1.73
N ALA A 112 -16.09 -3.29 1.89
CA ALA A 112 -16.89 -4.28 1.15
C ALA A 112 -16.93 -3.92 -0.35
N THR A 113 -16.60 -4.90 -1.20
CA THR A 113 -16.45 -4.72 -2.65
C THR A 113 -17.23 -5.74 -3.49
N HIS A 114 -17.73 -6.79 -2.86
CA HIS A 114 -18.62 -7.80 -3.43
C HIS A 114 -19.49 -8.43 -2.32
N PRO A 115 -20.60 -9.10 -2.67
CA PRO A 115 -21.46 -9.78 -1.69
C PRO A 115 -20.73 -10.88 -0.90
N PRO A 116 -21.14 -11.17 0.35
CA PRO A 116 -20.65 -12.33 1.10
C PRO A 116 -20.87 -13.64 0.31
N GLY A 117 -19.91 -14.58 0.39
CA GLY A 117 -20.01 -15.87 -0.29
C GLY A 117 -19.69 -15.84 -1.79
N THR A 118 -19.20 -14.70 -2.29
CA THR A 118 -18.80 -14.53 -3.70
C THR A 118 -17.33 -14.16 -3.80
N LEU A 119 -16.73 -14.37 -4.97
CA LEU A 119 -15.36 -13.94 -5.28
C LEU A 119 -15.38 -12.65 -6.08
N LYS A 120 -14.35 -11.83 -5.87
CA LYS A 120 -14.02 -10.74 -6.79
C LYS A 120 -12.56 -10.80 -7.21
N GLU A 121 -12.36 -10.96 -8.53
CA GLU A 121 -11.05 -10.73 -9.13
C GLU A 121 -10.80 -9.22 -9.14
N MET A 122 -9.63 -8.83 -8.66
CA MET A 122 -9.21 -7.44 -8.57
C MET A 122 -9.05 -6.84 -9.97
N ASP A 123 -9.49 -5.59 -10.12
CA ASP A 123 -9.29 -4.83 -11.36
C ASP A 123 -7.81 -4.81 -11.78
N PRO A 124 -7.48 -4.96 -13.09
CA PRO A 124 -6.09 -5.01 -13.55
C PRO A 124 -5.22 -3.82 -13.12
N VAL A 125 -5.77 -2.60 -13.07
CA VAL A 125 -5.03 -1.40 -12.67
C VAL A 125 -4.71 -1.44 -11.18
N GLN A 126 -5.69 -1.84 -10.36
CA GLN A 126 -5.49 -2.02 -8.91
C GLN A 126 -4.52 -3.18 -8.63
N ALA A 127 -4.66 -4.29 -9.36
CA ALA A 127 -3.77 -5.43 -9.25
C ALA A 127 -2.33 -5.05 -9.58
N GLU A 128 -2.09 -4.21 -10.60
CA GLU A 128 -0.74 -3.76 -10.94
C GLU A 128 -0.12 -2.89 -9.84
N LYS A 129 -0.92 -2.02 -9.19
CA LYS A 129 -0.46 -1.26 -8.01
C LYS A 129 -0.03 -2.18 -6.87
N ILE A 130 -0.78 -3.26 -6.60
CA ILE A 130 -0.44 -4.23 -5.55
C ILE A 130 0.78 -5.07 -5.96
N LYS A 131 0.87 -5.51 -7.22
CA LYS A 131 2.04 -6.22 -7.75
C LYS A 131 3.31 -5.39 -7.65
N ALA A 132 3.22 -4.07 -7.90
CA ALA A 132 4.34 -3.16 -7.68
C ALA A 132 4.81 -3.25 -6.22
N LYS A 133 3.91 -3.07 -5.25
CA LYS A 133 4.23 -3.19 -3.82
C LYS A 133 4.85 -4.56 -3.47
N LEU A 134 4.36 -5.65 -4.06
CA LEU A 134 4.92 -7.01 -3.86
C LEU A 134 6.30 -7.22 -4.48
N ARG A 135 6.62 -6.58 -5.60
CA ARG A 135 7.95 -6.62 -6.23
C ARG A 135 9.02 -5.93 -5.36
N GLY A 136 8.64 -5.35 -4.23
CA GLY A 136 9.51 -4.43 -3.51
C GLY A 136 9.68 -3.11 -4.27
N ALA A 137 8.94 -2.89 -5.37
CA ALA A 137 8.67 -1.55 -5.86
C ALA A 137 7.68 -0.95 -4.86
N ALA A 138 8.20 -0.50 -3.73
CA ALA A 138 7.49 0.37 -2.82
C ALA A 138 6.63 1.30 -3.68
N SER A 139 5.32 1.44 -3.38
CA SER A 139 4.71 2.76 -3.60
C SER A 139 5.77 3.73 -3.12
N PRO A 140 6.29 4.65 -3.95
CA PRO A 140 7.49 5.40 -3.60
C PRO A 140 7.22 5.98 -2.22
N VAL A 141 7.78 5.34 -1.20
CA VAL A 141 7.89 5.94 0.11
C VAL A 141 8.81 7.06 -0.26
N VAL A 142 8.28 8.28 -0.27
CA VAL A 142 9.10 9.43 -0.53
C VAL A 142 10.09 9.47 0.62
N THR A 143 11.27 8.89 0.40
CA THR A 143 12.34 8.78 1.39
C THR A 143 13.09 10.10 1.47
N SER A 144 13.04 10.88 0.38
CA SER A 144 13.70 12.17 0.24
C SER A 144 12.82 13.16 -0.52
N GLU A 145 12.77 14.39 -0.02
CA GLU A 145 12.16 15.53 -0.70
C GLU A 145 13.26 16.49 -1.14
N VAL A 146 13.13 17.03 -2.36
CA VAL A 146 14.05 18.00 -2.95
C VAL A 146 13.24 19.16 -3.49
N VAL A 147 13.70 20.39 -3.28
CA VAL A 147 13.14 21.60 -3.87
C VAL A 147 14.14 22.18 -4.85
N VAL A 148 13.78 22.29 -6.12
CA VAL A 148 14.60 22.93 -7.16
C VAL A 148 14.03 24.32 -7.41
N VAL A 149 14.81 25.35 -7.11
CA VAL A 149 14.46 26.75 -7.36
C VAL A 149 15.16 27.20 -8.64
N THR A 150 14.40 27.67 -9.63
CA THR A 150 14.93 28.07 -10.95
C THR A 150 14.11 29.17 -11.60
N SER A 151 14.74 30.03 -12.41
CA SER A 151 14.07 30.92 -13.35
C SER A 151 13.68 30.21 -14.65
N ASP A 152 14.41 29.18 -15.05
CA ASP A 152 14.10 28.34 -16.23
C ASP A 152 13.32 27.08 -15.82
N VAL A 153 12.06 27.29 -15.44
CA VAL A 153 11.14 26.20 -15.09
C VAL A 153 10.95 25.25 -16.27
N ARG A 154 10.92 25.77 -17.50
CA ARG A 154 10.67 24.95 -18.70
C ARG A 154 11.82 23.99 -18.97
N GLY A 155 13.05 24.50 -19.02
CA GLY A 155 14.23 23.68 -19.28
C GLY A 155 14.46 22.62 -18.20
N VAL A 156 14.32 23.00 -16.92
CA VAL A 156 14.46 22.04 -15.81
C VAL A 156 13.32 21.02 -15.81
N SER A 157 12.08 21.42 -16.10
CA SER A 157 10.97 20.47 -16.23
C SER A 157 11.26 19.44 -17.33
N GLN A 158 11.68 19.88 -18.52
CA GLN A 158 12.02 18.97 -19.62
C GLN A 158 13.17 18.01 -19.26
N ALA A 159 14.18 18.48 -18.54
CA ALA A 159 15.27 17.64 -18.05
C ALA A 159 14.78 16.61 -17.01
N LEU A 160 13.91 16.99 -16.08
CA LEU A 160 13.32 16.06 -15.11
C LEU A 160 12.44 15.02 -15.82
N GLU A 161 11.64 15.44 -16.80
CA GLU A 161 10.77 14.55 -17.57
C GLU A 161 11.57 13.51 -18.37
N SER A 162 12.70 13.89 -18.96
CA SER A 162 13.56 12.97 -19.71
C SER A 162 14.23 11.92 -18.82
N VAL A 163 14.60 12.30 -17.59
CA VAL A 163 15.23 11.39 -16.63
C VAL A 163 14.20 10.46 -15.99
N ALA A 164 13.04 11.00 -15.61
CA ALA A 164 12.07 10.27 -14.80
C ALA A 164 10.92 9.63 -15.61
N GLY A 165 10.85 9.88 -16.91
CA GLY A 165 9.90 9.25 -17.83
C GLY A 165 8.43 9.62 -17.60
N THR A 166 8.15 10.61 -16.76
CA THR A 166 6.80 11.10 -16.45
C THR A 166 6.77 12.63 -16.47
N ARG A 167 5.59 13.23 -16.69
CA ARG A 167 5.42 14.69 -16.74
C ARG A 167 5.31 15.29 -15.35
N ALA A 168 5.74 16.54 -15.21
CA ALA A 168 5.56 17.28 -13.97
C ALA A 168 4.07 17.59 -13.72
N GLU A 169 3.60 17.34 -12.49
CA GLU A 169 2.25 17.67 -12.04
C GLU A 169 2.20 19.11 -11.52
N PRO A 170 1.37 20.00 -12.08
CA PRO A 170 1.22 21.36 -11.56
C PRO A 170 0.47 21.33 -10.22
N LEU A 171 1.01 21.99 -9.20
CA LEU A 171 0.37 22.11 -7.88
C LEU A 171 -0.19 23.51 -7.61
N ALA A 172 0.55 24.54 -8.02
CA ALA A 172 0.18 25.95 -7.87
C ALA A 172 0.93 26.79 -8.94
N PRO A 173 0.59 28.08 -9.14
CA PRO A 173 1.34 28.95 -10.02
C PRO A 173 2.84 28.96 -9.67
N GLY A 174 3.67 28.50 -10.61
CA GLY A 174 5.11 28.40 -10.41
C GLY A 174 5.58 27.26 -9.51
N VAL A 175 4.72 26.30 -9.13
CA VAL A 175 5.08 25.13 -8.33
C VAL A 175 4.60 23.86 -9.01
N TYR A 176 5.55 22.97 -9.30
CA TYR A 176 5.32 21.70 -9.98
C TYR A 176 5.93 20.57 -9.15
N LYS A 177 5.37 19.37 -9.28
CA LYS A 177 5.79 18.17 -8.56
C LYS A 177 6.20 17.09 -9.53
N HIS A 178 7.32 16.44 -9.23
CA HIS A 178 7.79 15.26 -9.92
C HIS A 178 8.08 14.16 -8.89
N GLU A 179 7.81 12.91 -9.24
CA GLU A 179 8.14 11.76 -8.39
C GLU A 179 8.95 10.74 -9.20
N CYS A 180 10.18 10.47 -8.76
CA CYS A 180 11.09 9.56 -9.42
C CYS A 180 11.85 8.72 -8.39
N GLY A 181 11.74 7.39 -8.48
CA GLY A 181 12.57 6.47 -7.70
C GLY A 181 12.52 6.65 -6.17
N GLY A 182 11.39 7.08 -5.60
CA GLY A 182 11.27 7.36 -4.16
C GLY A 182 11.72 8.76 -3.74
N THR A 183 12.11 9.63 -4.67
CA THR A 183 12.36 11.05 -4.43
C THR A 183 11.22 11.89 -4.97
N ARG A 184 10.73 12.83 -4.16
CA ARG A 184 9.78 13.86 -4.60
C ARG A 184 10.53 15.15 -4.87
N VAL A 185 10.42 15.66 -6.08
CA VAL A 185 11.04 16.91 -6.51
C VAL A 185 9.94 17.96 -6.66
N PHE A 186 10.05 19.05 -5.90
CA PHE A 186 9.26 20.26 -6.12
C PHE A 186 10.06 21.21 -6.98
N LEU A 187 9.61 21.46 -8.21
CA LEU A 187 10.16 22.48 -9.08
C LEU A 187 9.43 23.79 -8.82
N VAL A 188 10.17 24.81 -8.38
CA VAL A 188 9.63 26.09 -7.95
C VAL A 188 10.27 27.22 -8.74
N ALA A 189 9.44 28.10 -9.31
CA ALA A 189 9.90 29.32 -9.94
C ALA A 189 10.56 30.23 -8.89
N GLY A 190 11.73 30.80 -9.20
CA GLY A 190 12.43 31.70 -8.29
C GLY A 190 11.58 32.89 -7.82
N SER A 191 10.68 33.38 -8.68
CA SER A 191 9.71 34.43 -8.35
C SER A 191 8.70 34.03 -7.26
N SER A 192 8.46 32.73 -7.07
CA SER A 192 7.55 32.20 -6.05
C SER A 192 8.22 32.07 -4.66
N LEU A 193 9.55 32.21 -4.57
CA LEU A 193 10.30 32.14 -3.31
C LEU A 193 11.30 33.31 -3.18
N PRO A 194 10.82 34.54 -2.93
CA PRO A 194 11.68 35.71 -2.79
C PRO A 194 12.77 35.52 -1.72
N GLY A 195 14.01 35.88 -2.05
CA GLY A 195 15.16 35.76 -1.15
C GLY A 195 15.84 34.37 -1.16
N VAL A 196 15.28 33.39 -1.87
CA VAL A 196 15.92 32.08 -2.07
C VAL A 196 16.70 32.09 -3.37
N LYS A 197 17.98 31.67 -3.32
CA LYS A 197 18.83 31.57 -4.51
C LYS A 197 18.40 30.39 -5.38
N GLU A 198 18.65 30.48 -6.68
CA GLU A 198 18.51 29.31 -7.55
C GLU A 198 19.42 28.17 -7.09
N GLY A 199 18.93 26.94 -7.20
CA GLY A 199 19.65 25.76 -6.76
C GLY A 199 18.74 24.60 -6.38
N THR A 200 19.38 23.49 -6.03
CA THR A 200 18.73 22.24 -5.60
C THR A 200 18.90 22.10 -4.10
N TYR A 201 17.79 22.16 -3.37
CA TYR A 201 17.75 22.12 -1.91
C TYR A 201 17.26 20.75 -1.46
N ALA A 202 18.06 20.06 -0.64
CA ALA A 202 17.55 18.88 0.06
C ALA A 202 16.64 19.33 1.21
N VAL A 203 15.49 18.66 1.35
CA VAL A 203 14.55 18.93 2.43
C VAL A 203 14.86 17.99 3.58
N ILE A 204 15.08 18.56 4.77
CA ILE A 204 15.29 17.78 5.99
C ILE A 204 14.29 18.21 7.07
N ARG A 205 13.91 17.26 7.92
CA ARG A 205 13.13 17.53 9.12
C ARG A 205 14.06 17.56 10.32
N SER A 206 13.96 18.62 11.12
CA SER A 206 14.79 18.77 12.31
C SER A 206 13.93 19.25 13.48
N PRO A 207 14.15 18.72 14.70
CA PRO A 207 13.57 19.31 15.90
C PRO A 207 14.22 20.65 16.26
N HIS A 208 15.42 20.93 15.71
CA HIS A 208 16.14 22.17 15.92
C HIS A 208 15.81 23.16 14.81
N LYS A 209 15.36 24.35 15.21
CA LYS A 209 15.16 25.49 14.32
C LYS A 209 16.53 26.15 14.07
N PRO A 210 17.01 26.22 12.82
CA PRO A 210 18.24 26.96 12.52
C PRO A 210 18.13 28.43 12.94
N GLU A 211 19.20 28.99 13.49
CA GLU A 211 19.30 30.40 13.82
C GLU A 211 19.67 31.22 12.57
N GLY A 212 18.88 32.26 12.28
CA GLY A 212 19.06 33.09 11.08
C GLY A 212 18.62 32.40 9.77
N GLY A 213 18.65 33.15 8.67
CA GLY A 213 18.29 32.68 7.33
C GLY A 213 16.91 33.11 6.83
N VAL A 214 16.65 32.83 5.56
CA VAL A 214 15.37 33.14 4.89
C VAL A 214 14.34 32.09 5.28
N VAL A 215 13.15 32.55 5.67
CA VAL A 215 12.01 31.67 5.97
C VAL A 215 11.03 31.74 4.82
N VAL A 216 10.65 30.59 4.28
CA VAL A 216 9.70 30.52 3.16
C VAL A 216 8.55 29.57 3.45
N GLN A 217 7.43 29.82 2.76
CA GLN A 217 6.27 28.93 2.77
C GLN A 217 6.13 28.25 1.41
N LEU A 218 5.99 26.93 1.42
CA LEU A 218 5.77 26.13 0.22
C LEU A 218 4.73 25.05 0.54
N GLY A 219 3.60 25.06 -0.17
CA GLY A 219 2.54 24.06 0.01
C GLY A 219 1.96 24.00 1.44
N GLY A 220 1.85 25.15 2.12
CA GLY A 220 1.35 25.24 3.50
C GLY A 220 2.36 24.83 4.58
N ARG A 221 3.59 24.48 4.20
CA ARG A 221 4.70 24.13 5.11
C ARG A 221 5.67 25.30 5.21
N THR A 222 6.28 25.47 6.38
CA THR A 222 7.28 26.51 6.64
C THR A 222 8.68 25.91 6.66
N PHE A 223 9.59 26.50 5.89
CA PHE A 223 10.98 26.04 5.77
C PHE A 223 11.96 27.14 6.15
N HIS A 224 13.03 26.75 6.84
CA HIS A 224 14.22 27.54 7.09
C HIS A 224 15.28 27.21 6.04
N VAL A 225 15.67 28.21 5.24
CA VAL A 225 16.67 28.03 4.19
C VAL A 225 18.06 28.19 4.77
N VAL A 226 18.89 27.15 4.64
CA VAL A 226 20.28 27.14 5.10
C VAL A 226 21.20 26.98 3.88
N CYS A 227 22.04 27.98 3.65
CA CYS A 227 23.02 28.01 2.57
C CYS A 227 24.42 28.26 3.13
N ALA A 228 25.31 27.26 3.13
CA ALA A 228 26.66 27.41 3.67
C ALA A 228 27.67 26.49 2.96
N GLY A 229 28.75 27.04 2.40
CA GLY A 229 29.85 26.23 1.84
C GLY A 229 29.44 25.22 0.76
N GLY A 230 28.38 25.49 -0.01
CA GLY A 230 27.81 24.57 -1.02
C GLY A 230 26.68 23.68 -0.50
N LEU A 231 26.37 23.73 0.79
CA LEU A 231 25.18 23.11 1.37
C LEU A 231 23.94 23.96 1.07
N TYR A 232 22.91 23.35 0.49
CA TYR A 232 21.61 23.97 0.22
C TYR A 232 20.52 23.11 0.85
N LEU A 233 19.96 23.58 1.96
CA LEU A 233 18.93 22.86 2.71
C LEU A 233 17.67 23.71 2.91
N MET A 234 16.53 23.03 2.88
CA MET A 234 15.28 23.54 3.42
C MET A 234 14.90 22.71 4.64
N VAL A 235 14.99 23.33 5.82
CA VAL A 235 14.73 22.68 7.10
C VAL A 235 13.30 22.92 7.52
N GLU A 236 12.50 21.86 7.60
CA GLU A 236 11.18 21.90 8.22
C GLU A 236 11.32 21.65 9.73
N ALA A 237 11.04 22.68 10.52
CA ALA A 237 11.07 22.58 11.98
C ALA A 237 9.79 21.88 12.48
N GLY A 238 9.93 20.75 13.17
CA GLY A 238 8.78 20.00 13.68
C GLY A 238 9.11 19.09 14.86
N LYS A 239 8.10 18.78 15.70
CA LYS A 239 8.24 17.75 16.75
C LYS A 239 8.38 16.38 16.07
N MET A 240 9.53 15.72 16.19
CA MET A 240 9.62 14.31 15.80
C MET A 240 8.78 13.47 16.77
N ARG A 241 7.80 12.73 16.24
CA ARG A 241 7.25 11.58 16.96
C ARG A 241 8.33 10.51 16.94
N LEU A 242 8.93 10.25 18.08
CA LEU A 242 9.68 9.02 18.33
C LEU A 242 8.64 7.89 18.30
N GLU A 243 8.67 7.07 17.25
CA GLU A 243 8.05 5.75 17.25
C GLU A 243 9.03 4.73 17.84
#